data_AF-A0A950BI39-F1
#
_entry.id   AF-A0A950BI39-F1
#
_cell.length_a   1.000
_cell.length_b   1.000
_cell.length_c   1.000
_cell.angle_alpha   90.00
_cell.angle_beta   90.00
_cell.angle_gamma   90.00
#
_symmetry.space_group_name_H-M   'P 1'
#
loop_
_entity.id
_entity.type
_entity.pdbx_description
1 polymer ?
#
loop_
_entity_poly.entity_id
_entity_poly.type
_entity_poly.pdbx_seq_one_letter_code
_entity_poly.pdbx_strand_id
1 'polypeptide(L)'
;MESLRIYNTLARDKQNFVPLVPGVVRMYVCGMTVYDYCHVGHARVMVMFDVVQRWLRALGYNVTYVRNITDIDDKIIRRAVENGETIKQLTDRFIAALHEDADALGIERPDHEPRATQFIPQMLDMIGKLEQNGYAYQGADGDVNYAVRKFANYGALSGKSIEDLRAGERVATNDAKQDPLDFVLWKQAKPQEPADTSWDSKYGRGRPGWHIECS
;
A
#
# COMPACT_ATOMS: atom_id res chain seq x y z
N MET A 1 -8.76 -9.12 34.68
CA MET A 1 -8.94 -8.58 33.32
C MET A 1 -8.49 -9.64 32.35
N GLU A 2 -9.38 -10.07 31.45
CA GLU A 2 -8.98 -10.96 30.37
C GLU A 2 -7.96 -10.24 29.46
N SER A 3 -6.97 -10.97 28.96
CA SER A 3 -5.98 -10.44 28.03
C SER A 3 -6.65 -9.98 26.74
N LEU A 4 -6.20 -8.85 26.15
CA LEU A 4 -6.68 -8.40 24.85
C LEU A 4 -6.52 -9.52 23.81
N ARG A 5 -7.60 -9.86 23.10
CA ARG A 5 -7.58 -10.85 22.01
C ARG A 5 -7.98 -10.20 20.70
N ILE A 6 -7.22 -10.45 19.65
CA ILE A 6 -7.44 -9.92 18.30
C ILE A 6 -7.59 -11.10 17.34
N TYR A 7 -8.56 -11.00 16.42
CA TYR A 7 -8.68 -11.97 15.34
C TYR A 7 -7.51 -11.81 14.37
N ASN A 8 -6.67 -12.83 14.28
CA ASN A 8 -5.53 -12.85 13.36
C ASN A 8 -5.94 -13.53 12.07
N THR A 9 -6.05 -12.77 10.97
CA THR A 9 -6.43 -13.29 9.65
C THR A 9 -5.53 -14.44 9.19
N LEU A 10 -4.22 -14.40 9.48
CA LEU A 10 -3.28 -15.45 9.10
C LEU A 10 -3.56 -16.78 9.82
N ALA A 11 -3.89 -16.71 11.12
CA ALA A 11 -4.21 -17.89 11.93
C ALA A 11 -5.70 -18.29 11.86
N ARG A 12 -6.56 -17.41 11.35
CA ARG A 12 -8.02 -17.53 11.32
C ARG A 12 -8.65 -17.74 12.70
N ASP A 13 -8.02 -17.22 13.75
CA ASP A 13 -8.43 -17.39 15.14
C ASP A 13 -8.22 -16.11 15.96
N LYS A 14 -8.97 -15.98 17.06
CA LYS A 14 -8.75 -14.93 18.08
C LYS A 14 -7.57 -15.31 18.95
N GLN A 15 -6.45 -14.63 18.80
CA GLN A 15 -5.24 -14.89 19.58
C GLN A 15 -5.03 -13.84 20.65
N ASN A 16 -4.32 -14.20 21.73
CA ASN A 16 -3.86 -13.21 22.70
C ASN A 16 -2.93 -12.22 22.00
N PHE A 17 -3.20 -10.93 22.19
CA PHE A 17 -2.33 -9.89 21.70
C PHE A 17 -1.07 -9.82 22.57
N VAL A 18 0.07 -10.12 21.97
CA VAL A 18 1.39 -10.04 22.60
C VAL A 18 2.23 -9.06 21.78
N PRO A 19 2.61 -7.89 22.32
CA PRO A 19 3.42 -6.94 21.58
C PRO A 19 4.84 -7.47 21.39
N LEU A 20 5.47 -7.12 20.26
CA LEU A 20 6.86 -7.51 19.97
C LEU A 20 7.85 -6.92 20.98
N VAL A 21 7.57 -5.73 21.51
CA VAL A 21 8.31 -5.11 22.61
C VAL A 21 7.29 -4.84 23.73
N PRO A 22 7.53 -5.29 24.98
CA PRO A 22 6.59 -5.09 26.08
C PRO A 22 6.13 -3.62 26.20
N GLY A 23 4.82 -3.40 26.25
CA GLY A 23 4.22 -2.07 26.37
C GLY A 23 4.20 -1.22 25.09
N VAL A 24 4.78 -1.67 23.97
CA VAL A 24 4.85 -0.91 22.71
C VAL A 24 4.07 -1.60 21.59
N VAL A 25 3.21 -0.86 20.92
CA VAL A 25 2.45 -1.33 19.76
C VAL A 25 2.82 -0.53 18.52
N ARG A 26 3.19 -1.23 17.45
CA ARG A 26 3.39 -0.64 16.12
C ARG A 26 2.27 -1.11 15.22
N MET A 27 1.46 -0.18 14.74
CA MET A 27 0.29 -0.45 13.92
C MET A 27 0.42 0.27 12.58
N TYR A 28 0.24 -0.46 11.49
CA TYR A 28 0.13 0.10 10.16
C TYR A 28 -1.25 -0.24 9.58
N VAL A 29 -1.92 0.75 8.98
CA VAL A 29 -3.19 0.58 8.28
C VAL A 29 -3.06 1.25 6.91
N CYS A 30 -3.39 0.55 5.83
CA CYS A 30 -3.39 1.15 4.50
C CYS A 30 -4.36 2.35 4.48
N GLY A 31 -3.90 3.50 3.98
CA GLY A 31 -4.74 4.67 3.80
C GLY A 31 -5.34 4.76 2.40
N MET A 32 -5.53 5.99 1.93
CA MET A 32 -6.39 6.29 0.79
C MET A 32 -5.58 6.67 -0.45
N THR A 33 -6.08 6.27 -1.61
CA THR A 33 -5.67 6.83 -2.91
C THR A 33 -6.42 8.13 -3.13
N VAL A 34 -5.71 9.26 -3.07
CA VAL A 34 -6.31 10.61 -2.99
C VAL A 34 -6.59 11.23 -4.36
N TYR A 35 -7.49 10.61 -5.12
CA TYR A 35 -7.96 11.10 -6.42
C TYR A 35 -9.41 11.62 -6.41
N ASP A 36 -10.13 11.39 -5.31
CA ASP A 36 -11.53 11.77 -5.11
C ASP A 36 -11.88 11.89 -3.61
N TYR A 37 -13.11 12.35 -3.31
CA TYR A 37 -13.64 12.43 -1.94
C TYR A 37 -13.78 11.06 -1.28
N CYS A 38 -13.69 11.03 0.06
CA CYS A 38 -13.93 9.80 0.80
C CYS A 38 -15.42 9.42 0.77
N HIS A 39 -15.69 8.13 0.59
CA HIS A 39 -17.04 7.58 0.73
C HIS A 39 -17.21 6.83 2.06
N VAL A 40 -18.45 6.44 2.41
CA VAL A 40 -18.80 5.79 3.68
C VAL A 40 -17.97 4.52 3.97
N GLY A 41 -17.53 3.79 2.94
CA GLY A 41 -16.60 2.66 3.10
C GLY A 41 -15.25 3.05 3.72
N HIS A 42 -14.70 4.22 3.34
CA HIS A 42 -13.46 4.76 3.92
C HIS A 42 -13.71 5.21 5.36
N ALA A 43 -14.82 5.94 5.59
CA ALA A 43 -15.21 6.37 6.93
C ALA A 43 -15.30 5.18 7.90
N ARG A 44 -15.91 4.06 7.48
CA ARG A 44 -15.99 2.84 8.29
C ARG A 44 -14.61 2.33 8.71
N VAL A 45 -13.66 2.25 7.79
CA VAL A 45 -12.30 1.76 8.09
C VAL A 45 -11.57 2.74 9.00
N MET A 46 -11.63 4.05 8.72
CA MET A 46 -10.97 5.06 9.54
C MET A 46 -11.51 5.07 10.97
N VAL A 47 -12.84 5.04 11.16
CA VAL A 47 -13.47 4.98 12.48
C VAL A 47 -13.08 3.69 13.21
N MET A 48 -13.06 2.54 12.53
CA MET A 48 -12.70 1.29 13.19
C MET A 48 -11.27 1.30 13.73
N PHE A 49 -10.30 1.78 12.95
CA PHE A 49 -8.92 1.85 13.41
C PHE A 49 -8.66 3.01 14.38
N ASP A 50 -9.48 4.06 14.35
CA ASP A 50 -9.52 5.07 15.42
C ASP A 50 -9.94 4.46 16.77
N VAL A 51 -10.99 3.64 16.78
CA VAL A 51 -11.40 2.88 17.98
C VAL A 51 -10.26 1.98 18.45
N VAL A 52 -9.57 1.29 17.54
CA VAL A 52 -8.44 0.41 17.89
C VAL A 52 -7.29 1.20 18.52
N GLN A 53 -6.84 2.31 17.92
CA GLN A 53 -5.74 3.09 18.50
C GLN A 53 -6.10 3.63 19.88
N ARG A 54 -7.33 4.15 20.05
CA ARG A 54 -7.79 4.74 21.30
C ARG A 54 -7.87 3.68 22.38
N TRP A 55 -8.37 2.50 22.03
CA TRP A 55 -8.46 1.38 22.96
C TRP A 55 -7.08 0.88 23.40
N LEU A 56 -6.14 0.73 22.46
CA LEU A 56 -4.77 0.33 22.80
C LEU A 56 -4.08 1.35 23.72
N ARG A 57 -4.24 2.66 23.45
CA ARG A 57 -3.73 3.72 24.33
C ARG A 57 -4.42 3.71 25.71
N ALA A 58 -5.72 3.50 25.76
CA ALA A 58 -6.48 3.39 27.02
C ALA A 58 -6.05 2.18 27.87
N LEU A 59 -5.59 1.09 27.23
CA LEU A 59 -4.98 -0.06 27.92
C LEU A 59 -3.54 0.20 28.42
N GLY A 60 -3.00 1.40 28.19
CA GLY A 60 -1.66 1.80 28.65
C GLY A 60 -0.53 1.47 27.68
N TYR A 61 -0.83 1.06 26.44
CA TYR A 61 0.21 0.85 25.43
C TYR A 61 0.75 2.17 24.88
N ASN A 62 2.06 2.21 24.64
CA ASN A 62 2.67 3.21 23.77
C ASN A 62 2.47 2.79 22.31
N VAL A 63 1.52 3.43 21.63
CA VAL A 63 1.16 3.10 20.24
C VAL A 63 1.89 4.05 19.28
N THR A 64 2.52 3.47 18.26
CA THR A 64 2.94 4.15 17.03
C THR A 64 2.02 3.67 15.90
N TYR A 65 1.15 4.56 15.43
CA TYR A 65 0.21 4.32 14.35
C TYR A 65 0.66 5.03 13.07
N VAL A 66 0.83 4.26 12.00
CA VAL A 66 1.17 4.74 10.66
C VAL A 66 0.02 4.45 9.70
N ARG A 67 -0.37 5.45 8.91
CA ARG A 67 -1.30 5.28 7.79
C ARG A 67 -0.77 6.00 6.57
N ASN A 68 -0.52 5.31 5.47
CA ASN A 68 0.03 5.98 4.29
C ASN A 68 -1.02 6.82 3.55
N ILE A 69 -0.55 7.69 2.65
CA ILE A 69 -1.34 8.28 1.58
C ILE A 69 -0.74 7.81 0.26
N THR A 70 -1.55 7.16 -0.58
CA THR A 70 -1.16 6.85 -1.96
C THR A 70 -1.46 8.08 -2.81
N ASP A 71 -0.43 8.88 -3.07
CA ASP A 71 -0.47 10.11 -3.86
C ASP A 71 0.16 9.96 -5.26
N ILE A 72 0.38 8.72 -5.69
CA ILE A 72 0.71 8.34 -7.06
C ILE A 72 0.00 7.02 -7.39
N ASP A 73 -0.83 7.01 -8.44
CA ASP A 73 -1.56 5.82 -8.90
C ASP A 73 -2.12 6.07 -10.32
N ASP A 74 -2.40 5.02 -11.08
CA ASP A 74 -3.01 5.12 -12.41
C ASP A 74 -4.35 5.90 -12.39
N LYS A 75 -5.12 5.86 -11.29
CA LYS A 75 -6.35 6.66 -11.12
C LYS A 75 -6.07 8.14 -10.91
N ILE A 76 -5.04 8.47 -10.11
CA ILE A 76 -4.60 9.85 -9.85
C ILE A 76 -4.12 10.47 -11.16
N ILE A 77 -3.24 9.78 -11.89
CA ILE A 77 -2.69 10.27 -13.16
C ILE A 77 -3.81 10.56 -14.16
N ARG A 78 -4.74 9.61 -14.33
CA ARG A 78 -5.87 9.77 -15.24
C ARG A 78 -6.75 10.96 -14.87
N ARG A 79 -7.14 11.08 -13.60
CA ARG A 79 -8.00 12.17 -13.12
C ARG A 79 -7.30 13.53 -13.26
N ALA A 80 -6.00 13.60 -12.98
CA ALA A 80 -5.22 14.83 -13.13
C ALA A 80 -5.18 15.29 -14.60
N VAL A 81 -4.96 14.36 -15.53
CA VAL A 81 -5.02 14.62 -16.98
C VAL A 81 -6.41 15.06 -17.42
N GLU A 82 -7.47 14.40 -16.96
CA GLU A 82 -8.87 14.78 -17.24
C GLU A 82 -9.20 16.20 -16.77
N ASN A 83 -8.67 16.60 -15.61
CA ASN A 83 -8.88 17.91 -15.02
C ASN A 83 -7.95 19.01 -15.57
N GLY A 84 -6.90 18.63 -16.32
CA GLY A 84 -5.86 19.57 -16.76
C GLY A 84 -5.02 20.16 -15.61
N GLU A 85 -4.80 19.39 -14.53
CA GLU A 85 -3.99 19.78 -13.37
C GLU A 85 -2.82 18.81 -13.12
N THR A 86 -1.85 19.21 -12.31
CA THR A 86 -0.76 18.32 -11.86
C THR A 86 -1.26 17.29 -10.85
N ILE A 87 -0.56 16.16 -10.71
CA ILE A 87 -0.95 15.18 -9.68
C ILE A 87 -0.88 15.81 -8.29
N LYS A 88 0.12 16.67 -8.04
CA LYS A 88 0.30 17.32 -6.74
C LYS A 88 -0.91 18.19 -6.37
N GLN A 89 -1.42 18.99 -7.32
CA GLN A 89 -2.60 19.84 -7.10
C GLN A 89 -3.83 18.99 -6.75
N LEU A 90 -4.07 17.93 -7.54
CA LEU A 90 -5.17 17.00 -7.29
C LEU A 90 -5.06 16.36 -5.91
N THR A 91 -3.89 15.80 -5.59
CA THR A 91 -3.67 15.06 -4.34
C THR A 91 -3.69 15.97 -3.13
N ASP A 92 -3.13 17.19 -3.20
CA ASP A 92 -3.16 18.13 -2.07
C ASP A 92 -4.60 18.54 -1.74
N ARG A 93 -5.43 18.77 -2.78
CA ARG A 93 -6.86 19.06 -2.61
C ARG A 93 -7.60 17.91 -1.94
N PHE A 94 -7.38 16.68 -2.37
CA PHE A 94 -8.08 15.52 -1.80
C PHE A 94 -7.50 15.03 -0.47
N ILE A 95 -6.23 15.33 -0.16
CA ILE A 95 -5.68 15.14 1.18
C ILE A 95 -6.34 16.13 2.15
N ALA A 96 -6.52 17.39 1.76
CA ALA A 96 -7.25 18.36 2.57
C ALA A 96 -8.70 17.92 2.83
N ALA A 97 -9.40 17.43 1.79
CA ALA A 97 -10.75 16.90 1.94
C ALA A 97 -10.81 15.65 2.83
N LEU A 98 -9.87 14.70 2.66
CA LEU A 98 -9.72 13.53 3.54
C LEU A 98 -9.57 13.97 5.01
N HIS A 99 -8.78 15.00 5.23
CA HIS A 99 -8.48 15.53 6.56
C HIS A 99 -9.70 16.22 7.17
N GLU A 100 -10.45 16.99 6.39
CA GLU A 100 -11.72 17.61 6.79
C GLU A 100 -12.75 16.55 7.19
N ASP A 101 -12.94 15.53 6.36
CA ASP A 101 -13.87 14.42 6.62
C ASP A 101 -13.50 13.66 7.90
N ALA A 102 -12.20 13.38 8.10
CA ALA A 102 -11.71 12.68 9.29
C ALA A 102 -11.95 13.51 10.57
N ASP A 103 -11.66 14.81 10.53
CA ASP A 103 -11.86 15.71 11.67
C ASP A 103 -13.35 15.87 12.00
N ALA A 104 -14.21 15.98 10.99
CA ALA A 104 -15.67 16.07 11.17
C ALA A 104 -16.26 14.81 11.85
N LEU A 105 -15.62 13.65 11.65
CA LEU A 105 -15.97 12.39 12.30
C LEU A 105 -15.30 12.21 13.68
N GLY A 106 -14.47 13.15 14.12
CA GLY A 106 -13.73 13.07 15.38
C GLY A 106 -12.62 12.01 15.39
N ILE A 107 -12.11 11.62 14.22
CA ILE A 107 -11.04 10.64 14.08
C ILE A 107 -9.70 11.30 14.47
N GLU A 108 -8.94 10.65 15.34
CA GLU A 108 -7.58 11.09 15.66
C GLU A 108 -6.62 10.84 14.49
N ARG A 109 -5.61 11.71 14.37
CA ARG A 109 -4.57 11.57 13.35
C ARG A 109 -3.65 10.38 13.65
N PRO A 110 -3.15 9.68 12.63
CA PRO A 110 -2.04 8.75 12.82
C PRO A 110 -0.80 9.51 13.31
N ASP A 111 0.11 8.83 14.01
CA ASP A 111 1.38 9.41 14.44
C ASP A 111 2.27 9.75 13.24
N HIS A 112 2.15 8.97 12.15
CA HIS A 112 2.80 9.23 10.88
C HIS A 112 1.85 9.00 9.70
N GLU A 113 1.86 9.95 8.75
CA GLU A 113 1.04 9.88 7.53
C GLU A 113 1.90 10.01 6.25
N PRO A 114 2.77 9.02 5.95
CA PRO A 114 3.72 9.12 4.85
C PRO A 114 3.03 9.10 3.49
N ARG A 115 3.50 9.96 2.57
CA ARG A 115 3.06 9.97 1.18
C ARG A 115 3.97 9.10 0.31
N ALA A 116 3.42 8.30 -0.59
CA ALA A 116 4.20 7.42 -1.46
C ALA A 116 5.29 8.19 -2.25
N THR A 117 4.97 9.36 -2.80
CA THR A 117 5.94 10.20 -3.55
C THR A 117 7.17 10.63 -2.74
N GLN A 118 7.10 10.62 -1.41
CA GLN A 118 8.19 11.01 -0.50
C GLN A 118 9.14 9.85 -0.15
N PHE A 119 8.80 8.61 -0.52
CA PHE A 119 9.52 7.40 -0.16
C PHE A 119 10.07 6.63 -1.36
N ILE A 120 10.17 7.28 -2.53
CA ILE A 120 10.72 6.70 -3.77
C ILE A 120 12.11 6.09 -3.57
N PRO A 121 13.08 6.77 -2.91
CA PRO A 121 14.41 6.18 -2.70
C PRO A 121 14.36 4.88 -1.88
N GLN A 122 13.51 4.82 -0.84
CA GLN A 122 13.34 3.66 0.03
C GLN A 122 12.70 2.49 -0.73
N MET A 123 11.69 2.78 -1.55
CA MET A 123 11.09 1.77 -2.42
C MET A 123 12.12 1.21 -3.41
N LEU A 124 12.92 2.07 -4.07
CA LEU A 124 13.96 1.63 -5.00
C LEU A 124 15.05 0.78 -4.31
N ASP A 125 15.44 1.12 -3.08
CA ASP A 125 16.36 0.32 -2.26
C ASP A 125 15.77 -1.07 -1.95
N MET A 126 14.50 -1.13 -1.55
CA MET A 126 13.81 -2.40 -1.30
C MET A 126 13.72 -3.25 -2.57
N ILE A 127 13.39 -2.66 -3.71
CA ILE A 127 13.37 -3.36 -5.00
C ILE A 127 14.76 -3.89 -5.34
N GLY A 128 15.82 -3.10 -5.11
CA GLY A 128 17.21 -3.54 -5.27
C GLY A 128 17.56 -4.75 -4.42
N LYS A 129 17.11 -4.78 -3.16
CA LYS A 129 17.29 -5.95 -2.26
C LYS A 129 16.50 -7.16 -2.74
N LEU A 130 15.27 -6.98 -3.24
CA LEU A 130 14.46 -8.07 -3.79
C LEU A 130 15.12 -8.67 -5.02
N GLU A 131 15.65 -7.84 -5.92
CA GLU A 131 16.38 -8.29 -7.11
C GLU A 131 17.65 -9.06 -6.72
N GLN A 132 18.47 -8.54 -5.80
CA GLN A 132 19.69 -9.21 -5.33
C GLN A 132 19.40 -10.58 -4.72
N ASN A 133 18.27 -10.73 -4.03
CA ASN A 133 17.84 -12.00 -3.44
C ASN A 133 17.07 -12.90 -4.44
N GLY A 134 16.97 -12.48 -5.71
CA GLY A 134 16.31 -13.24 -6.77
C GLY A 134 14.80 -13.19 -6.77
N TYR A 135 14.15 -12.37 -5.95
CA TYR A 135 12.69 -12.21 -5.86
C TYR A 135 12.11 -11.15 -6.79
N ALA A 136 12.95 -10.33 -7.43
CA ALA A 136 12.53 -9.40 -8.46
C ALA A 136 13.34 -9.57 -9.74
N TYR A 137 12.75 -9.19 -10.87
CA TYR A 137 13.40 -9.19 -12.18
C TYR A 137 12.83 -8.08 -13.06
N GLN A 138 13.65 -7.54 -13.96
CA GLN A 138 13.17 -6.62 -14.99
C GLN A 138 12.64 -7.41 -16.19
N GLY A 139 11.40 -7.15 -16.58
CA GLY A 139 10.75 -7.72 -17.75
C GLY A 139 11.21 -7.07 -19.07
N ALA A 140 10.85 -7.68 -20.19
CA ALA A 140 11.17 -7.16 -21.52
C ALA A 140 10.44 -5.85 -21.86
N ASP A 141 9.34 -5.56 -21.15
CA ASP A 141 8.58 -4.31 -21.19
C ASP A 141 9.18 -3.21 -20.31
N GLY A 142 10.31 -3.48 -19.64
CA GLY A 142 11.02 -2.55 -18.77
C GLY A 142 10.46 -2.44 -17.35
N ASP A 143 9.31 -3.04 -17.06
CA ASP A 143 8.76 -3.12 -15.70
C ASP A 143 9.62 -4.03 -14.82
N VAL A 144 9.78 -3.68 -13.54
CA VAL A 144 10.36 -4.58 -12.55
C VAL A 144 9.23 -5.33 -11.85
N ASN A 145 9.26 -6.65 -11.91
CA ASN A 145 8.22 -7.52 -11.38
C ASN A 145 8.72 -8.32 -10.19
N TYR A 146 7.82 -8.63 -9.25
CA TYR A 146 8.05 -9.57 -8.15
C TYR A 146 7.72 -10.99 -8.62
N ALA A 147 8.68 -11.92 -8.46
CA ALA A 147 8.55 -13.32 -8.82
C ALA A 147 7.79 -14.10 -7.74
N VAL A 148 6.46 -14.17 -7.85
CA VAL A 148 5.57 -14.75 -6.85
C VAL A 148 5.92 -16.20 -6.53
N ARG A 149 6.25 -17.01 -7.55
CA ARG A 149 6.59 -18.43 -7.38
C ARG A 149 7.83 -18.69 -6.54
N LYS A 150 8.72 -17.71 -6.39
CA LYS A 150 9.91 -17.86 -5.55
C LYS A 150 9.59 -17.71 -4.06
N PHE A 151 8.43 -17.14 -3.72
CA PHE A 151 8.00 -16.99 -2.34
C PHE A 151 7.09 -18.15 -1.92
N ALA A 152 7.68 -19.15 -1.23
CA ALA A 152 7.00 -20.41 -0.89
C ALA A 152 5.68 -20.23 -0.12
N ASN A 153 5.57 -19.18 0.70
CA ASN A 153 4.39 -18.92 1.54
C ASN A 153 3.38 -17.96 0.90
N TYR A 154 3.48 -17.69 -0.42
CA TYR A 154 2.54 -16.80 -1.08
C TYR A 154 1.11 -17.34 -0.99
N GLY A 155 0.16 -16.46 -0.69
CA GLY A 155 -1.25 -16.82 -0.47
C GLY A 155 -1.61 -17.20 0.97
N ALA A 156 -0.65 -17.32 1.89
CA ALA A 156 -0.92 -17.70 3.28
C ALA A 156 -1.95 -16.78 3.99
N LEU A 157 -1.89 -15.46 3.76
CA LEU A 157 -2.78 -14.50 4.41
C LEU A 157 -4.24 -14.60 3.93
N SER A 158 -4.47 -14.79 2.63
CA SER A 158 -5.81 -15.09 2.09
C SER A 158 -6.21 -16.56 2.32
N GLY A 159 -5.20 -17.38 2.61
CA GLY A 159 -5.20 -18.84 2.65
C GLY A 159 -5.79 -19.47 1.39
N LYS A 160 -5.39 -18.92 0.24
CA LYS A 160 -5.55 -19.50 -1.10
C LYS A 160 -4.20 -20.07 -1.55
N SER A 161 -4.23 -21.16 -2.31
CA SER A 161 -3.05 -21.65 -3.03
C SER A 161 -2.78 -20.81 -4.29
N ILE A 162 -1.58 -20.95 -4.85
CA ILE A 162 -1.22 -20.33 -6.14
C ILE A 162 -2.14 -20.84 -7.26
N GLU A 163 -2.53 -22.11 -7.19
CA GLU A 163 -3.45 -22.75 -8.12
C GLU A 163 -4.86 -22.13 -8.04
N ASP A 164 -5.37 -21.88 -6.84
CA ASP A 164 -6.67 -21.23 -6.63
C ASP A 164 -6.70 -19.80 -7.18
N LEU A 165 -5.58 -19.09 -7.08
CA LEU A 165 -5.44 -17.72 -7.59
C LEU A 165 -5.49 -17.69 -9.12
N ARG A 166 -4.81 -18.63 -9.79
CA ARG A 166 -4.83 -18.73 -11.26
C ARG A 166 -6.22 -19.02 -11.82
N ALA A 167 -7.02 -19.85 -11.15
CA ALA A 167 -8.36 -20.20 -11.62
C ALA A 167 -9.34 -19.01 -11.64
N GLY A 168 -9.07 -17.97 -10.82
CA GLY A 168 -9.89 -16.76 -10.73
C GLY A 168 -9.46 -15.63 -11.68
N GLU A 169 -8.25 -15.66 -12.23
CA GLU A 169 -7.78 -14.60 -13.11
C GLU A 169 -8.23 -14.82 -14.56
N ARG A 170 -9.02 -13.88 -15.07
CA ARG A 170 -9.16 -13.65 -16.52
C ARG A 170 -7.90 -12.93 -17.00
N VAL A 171 -6.80 -13.65 -17.20
CA VAL A 171 -5.52 -13.04 -17.59
C VAL A 171 -5.57 -12.61 -19.06
N ALA A 172 -5.43 -11.31 -19.31
CA ALA A 172 -4.82 -10.84 -20.55
C ALA A 172 -3.33 -11.14 -20.44
N THR A 173 -2.81 -12.03 -21.29
CA THR A 173 -1.41 -12.45 -21.28
C THR A 173 -0.51 -11.23 -21.47
N ASN A 174 0.18 -10.80 -20.41
CA ASN A 174 1.37 -9.96 -20.56
C ASN A 174 2.57 -10.90 -20.71
N ASP A 175 3.02 -11.08 -21.95
CA ASP A 175 4.14 -11.96 -22.29
C ASP A 175 5.48 -11.51 -21.69
N ALA A 176 5.56 -10.31 -21.12
CA ALA A 176 6.77 -9.82 -20.44
C ALA A 176 6.97 -10.41 -19.03
N LYS A 177 5.93 -11.01 -18.43
CA LYS A 177 6.02 -11.63 -17.10
C LYS A 177 6.37 -13.10 -17.20
N GLN A 178 7.22 -13.57 -16.29
CA GLN A 178 7.57 -14.99 -16.14
C GLN A 178 6.40 -15.82 -15.58
N ASP A 179 5.57 -15.22 -14.71
CA ASP A 179 4.32 -15.81 -14.24
C ASP A 179 3.16 -14.80 -14.33
N PRO A 180 1.95 -15.21 -14.71
CA PRO A 180 0.77 -14.35 -14.68
C PRO A 180 0.51 -13.65 -13.33
N LEU A 181 0.84 -14.32 -12.22
CA LEU A 181 0.65 -13.80 -10.87
C LEU A 181 1.72 -12.78 -10.44
N ASP A 182 2.82 -12.67 -11.19
CA ASP A 182 3.85 -11.70 -10.89
C ASP A 182 3.28 -10.29 -10.97
N PHE A 183 3.65 -9.43 -10.02
CA PHE A 183 3.12 -8.08 -9.93
C PHE A 183 4.24 -7.05 -10.00
N VAL A 184 3.90 -5.88 -10.53
CA VAL A 184 4.85 -4.80 -10.77
C VAL A 184 5.28 -4.18 -9.44
N LEU A 185 6.59 -4.03 -9.27
CA LEU A 185 7.25 -3.28 -8.22
C LEU A 185 7.68 -1.90 -8.71
N TRP A 186 8.11 -1.79 -9.96
CA TRP A 186 8.43 -0.54 -10.64
C TRP A 186 7.87 -0.56 -12.04
N LYS A 187 6.96 0.37 -12.34
CA LYS A 187 6.32 0.49 -13.65
C LYS A 187 7.06 1.51 -14.50
N GLN A 188 7.49 1.11 -15.68
CA GLN A 188 8.16 1.99 -16.63
C GLN A 188 7.19 3.09 -17.09
N ALA A 189 7.66 4.32 -17.07
CA ALA A 189 6.87 5.47 -17.51
C ALA A 189 6.66 5.41 -19.02
N LYS A 190 5.44 5.69 -19.48
CA LYS A 190 5.16 5.79 -20.91
C LYS A 190 5.48 7.20 -21.42
N PRO A 191 5.88 7.39 -22.69
CA PRO A 191 6.24 8.70 -23.23
C PRO A 191 5.15 9.78 -23.09
N GLN A 192 3.89 9.37 -23.05
CA GLN A 192 2.73 10.25 -22.91
C GLN A 192 2.31 10.53 -21.45
N GLU A 193 2.90 9.86 -20.46
CA GLU A 193 2.59 10.13 -19.06
C GLU A 193 3.17 11.50 -18.64
N PRO A 194 2.45 12.29 -17.82
CA PRO A 194 2.95 13.58 -17.35
C PRO A 194 4.30 13.47 -16.61
N ALA A 195 5.17 14.46 -16.78
CA ALA A 195 6.54 14.40 -16.27
C ALA A 195 6.62 14.29 -14.73
N ASP A 196 5.62 14.82 -14.01
CA ASP A 196 5.47 14.80 -12.55
C ASP A 196 4.97 13.45 -12.00
N THR A 197 4.80 12.44 -12.85
CA THR A 197 4.33 11.10 -12.47
C THR A 197 5.43 10.04 -12.44
N SER A 198 6.68 10.43 -12.70
CA SER A 198 7.80 9.51 -12.83
C SER A 198 9.11 10.03 -12.25
N TRP A 199 9.95 9.10 -11.81
CA TRP A 199 11.26 9.33 -11.19
C TRP A 199 12.33 8.51 -11.91
N ASP A 200 13.56 9.00 -11.87
CA ASP A 200 14.70 8.29 -12.43
C ASP A 200 15.16 7.17 -11.50
N SER A 201 15.57 6.04 -12.09
CA SER A 201 16.08 4.89 -11.35
C SER A 201 17.07 4.09 -12.19
N LYS A 202 17.77 3.14 -11.58
CA LYS A 202 18.64 2.20 -12.29
C LYS A 202 17.88 1.28 -13.27
N TYR A 203 16.56 1.16 -13.11
CA TYR A 203 15.68 0.39 -13.98
C TYR A 203 15.09 1.23 -15.13
N GLY A 204 15.47 2.51 -15.22
CA GLY A 204 14.86 3.48 -16.11
C GLY A 204 13.80 4.33 -15.41
N ARG A 205 13.32 5.34 -16.13
CA ARG A 205 12.34 6.29 -15.62
C ARG A 205 10.98 5.61 -15.45
N GLY A 206 10.38 5.75 -14.28
CA GLY A 206 9.17 5.03 -13.92
C GLY A 206 8.60 5.47 -12.58
N ARG A 207 7.78 4.62 -11.98
CA ARG A 207 7.06 4.90 -10.73
C ARG A 207 6.80 3.61 -9.98
N PRO A 208 6.57 3.66 -8.66
CA PRO A 208 6.33 2.45 -7.88
C PRO A 208 5.07 1.73 -8.32
N GLY A 209 5.09 0.41 -8.19
CA GLY A 209 3.87 -0.40 -8.23
C GLY A 209 3.18 -0.36 -6.86
N TRP A 210 1.86 -0.48 -6.85
CA TRP A 210 1.03 -0.21 -5.66
C TRP A 210 1.50 -0.93 -4.37
N HIS A 211 1.87 -2.21 -4.44
CA HIS A 211 2.18 -2.99 -3.24
C HIS A 211 3.51 -2.63 -2.56
N ILE A 212 4.47 -2.05 -3.30
CA ILE A 212 5.79 -1.71 -2.75
C ILE A 212 5.74 -0.45 -1.88
N GLU A 213 4.73 0.40 -2.05
CA GLU A 213 4.56 1.63 -1.27
C GLU A 213 4.33 1.37 0.22
N CYS A 214 3.64 0.27 0.52
CA CYS A 214 3.22 -0.08 1.88
C CYS A 214 4.16 -1.08 2.58
N SER A 215 5.12 -1.66 1.85
CA SER A 215 6.01 -2.73 2.34
C SER A 215 7.21 -2.16 3.10
#